data_AF-A0AAN4ZJG7-F1
#
_entry.id   AF-A0AAN4ZJG7-F1
#
_cell.length_a   1.000
_cell.length_b   1.000
_cell.length_c   1.000
_cell.angle_alpha   90.00
_cell.angle_beta   90.00
_cell.angle_gamma   90.00
#
_symmetry.space_group_name_H-M   'P 1'
#
loop_
_entity.id
_entity.type
_entity.pdbx_description
1 polymer ?
#
loop_
_entity_poly.entity_id
_entity_poly.type
_entity_poly.pdbx_seq_one_letter_code
_entity_poly.pdbx_strand_id
1 'polypeptide(L)'
;MNSTSAGQIVEKVGGTYKLNSDALKRILQQKSVLNKKVAILTVAGAFRKGKSFLLSNIVRYLLCERDGTDWMDSSALVTGFTWARSKDAVTDGILMWPEPFFAEDANGEEFAILLMDTEGVFDHKSSMGQCATVFALAALLSSVLVYNVMQDVQEDTLNHLQFFAKYGSFAEDSNSPFQQVLFLIRDWQNDDEFGFEAGRKLLDDKFKKHASTDSSMQTLRKDIQRSFTDMKCALLSSPSDKICRGSEGQITVDDMNDDFKDELGELVPRVFNTLLHPKENGGKTITGAEFLSFFETYAKIFASGKVPEPKSIFEATAEATHQSALNTSLENYTKAMRTHFFQLADRKFFEEAKLQSIHQEATSASVKMFTDIKKMGNLPQFVISLKQKIEEQFREVYRKDNQSRISVEKARKEKEEAERRRIEQEKRAKEEQEAGTREGSTENTDGEREEREGRSGTQKNGGSKTHKERMEREMRERKEAERRMLEEQRREREIQRGREKDEAERARREREEETERVRRQMEQMRLESERREREREEERREKEREAEQKLQRERRRREEAEAEAAMRMFMQPSFMQPSFMGRNGRNEG
;
A
#
# COMPACT_ATOMS: atom_id res chain seq x y z
N MET A 1 5.89 23.01 18.93
CA MET A 1 4.53 23.49 19.24
C MET A 1 3.60 22.33 18.94
N ASN A 2 3.22 21.57 19.97
CA ASN A 2 2.31 20.43 19.80
C ASN A 2 0.91 20.99 19.62
N SER A 3 0.42 20.98 18.39
CA SER A 3 -0.96 21.27 18.07
C SER A 3 -1.83 20.20 18.73
N THR A 4 -2.59 20.55 19.76
CA THR A 4 -3.62 19.70 20.39
C THR A 4 -4.89 19.59 19.55
N SER A 5 -4.96 20.24 18.38
CA SER A 5 -6.10 20.18 17.47
C SER A 5 -5.88 19.16 16.34
N ALA A 6 -6.98 18.56 15.88
CA ALA A 6 -7.03 17.68 14.72
C ALA A 6 -6.33 18.30 13.50
N GLY A 7 -5.47 17.51 12.85
CA GLY A 7 -4.75 17.92 11.65
C GLY A 7 -5.56 17.62 10.39
N GLN A 8 -5.62 18.58 9.46
CA GLN A 8 -6.23 18.35 8.15
C GLN A 8 -5.30 17.50 7.30
N ILE A 9 -5.75 16.32 6.89
CA ILE A 9 -4.98 15.38 6.07
C ILE A 9 -5.47 15.34 4.62
N VAL A 10 -6.75 15.66 4.38
CA VAL A 10 -7.27 15.90 3.03
C VAL A 10 -7.97 17.25 3.02
N GLU A 11 -7.57 18.11 2.10
CA GLU A 11 -8.09 19.46 1.90
C GLU A 11 -8.92 19.52 0.63
N LYS A 12 -10.00 20.29 0.63
CA LYS A 12 -10.80 20.55 -0.57
C LYS A 12 -10.37 21.88 -1.18
N VAL A 13 -9.79 21.81 -2.37
CA VAL A 13 -9.29 22.99 -3.09
C VAL A 13 -9.95 23.04 -4.47
N GLY A 14 -10.77 24.07 -4.71
CA GLY A 14 -11.41 24.28 -6.01
C GLY A 14 -12.30 23.12 -6.50
N GLY A 15 -12.95 22.38 -5.58
CA GLY A 15 -13.76 21.20 -5.93
C GLY A 15 -12.97 19.91 -6.14
N THR A 16 -11.66 19.93 -5.90
CA THR A 16 -10.78 18.75 -5.89
C THR A 16 -10.29 18.45 -4.49
N TYR A 17 -9.97 17.19 -4.21
CA TYR A 17 -9.38 16.78 -2.94
C TYR A 17 -7.87 16.68 -3.08
N LYS A 18 -7.14 17.36 -2.20
CA LYS A 18 -5.68 17.38 -2.15
C LYS A 18 -5.21 16.75 -0.86
N LEU A 19 -4.28 15.81 -0.98
CA LEU A 19 -3.62 15.20 0.17
C LEU A 19 -2.61 16.16 0.81
N ASN A 20 -2.72 16.38 2.11
CA ASN A 20 -1.67 16.98 2.91
C ASN A 20 -0.70 15.89 3.38
N SER A 21 0.23 15.51 2.49
CA SER A 21 1.16 14.40 2.71
C SER A 21 2.06 14.64 3.93
N ASP A 22 2.44 15.89 4.20
CA ASP A 22 3.27 16.23 5.35
C ASP A 22 2.54 16.04 6.67
N ALA A 23 1.27 16.46 6.76
CA ALA A 23 0.44 16.23 7.94
C ALA A 23 0.25 14.74 8.21
N LEU A 24 -0.06 13.96 7.17
CA LEU A 24 -0.24 12.52 7.28
C LEU A 24 1.07 11.80 7.69
N LYS A 25 2.20 12.17 7.10
CA LYS A 25 3.52 11.61 7.43
C LYS A 25 3.94 11.92 8.86
N ARG A 26 3.64 13.12 9.37
CA ARG A 26 3.93 13.47 10.77
C ARG A 26 3.24 12.55 11.78
N ILE A 27 2.07 12.00 11.43
CA ILE A 27 1.32 11.08 12.30
C ILE A 27 1.82 9.64 12.08
N LEU A 28 1.89 9.18 10.82
CA LEU A 28 2.14 7.77 10.50
C LEU A 28 3.62 7.35 10.51
N GLN A 29 4.56 8.30 10.32
CA GLN A 29 6.01 7.99 10.33
C GLN A 29 6.63 8.05 11.73
N GLN A 30 5.82 8.27 12.77
CA GLN A 30 6.29 8.15 14.15
C GLN A 30 6.77 6.72 14.40
N LYS A 31 7.91 6.56 15.09
CA LYS A 31 8.47 5.22 15.40
C LYS A 31 7.49 4.32 16.15
N SER A 32 6.60 4.92 16.94
CA SER A 32 5.55 4.24 17.69
C SER A 32 4.44 3.67 16.82
N VAL A 33 4.27 4.12 15.56
CA VAL A 33 3.18 3.71 14.66
C VAL A 33 3.69 3.00 13.41
N LEU A 34 4.80 3.46 12.82
CA LEU A 34 5.27 3.07 11.48
C LEU A 34 5.25 1.55 11.25
N ASN A 35 5.74 0.77 12.22
CA ASN A 35 5.85 -0.69 12.11
C ASN A 35 4.80 -1.44 12.94
N LYS A 36 3.85 -0.74 13.58
CA LYS A 36 2.75 -1.37 14.31
C LYS A 36 1.54 -1.56 13.42
N LYS A 37 0.72 -2.55 13.76
CA LYS A 37 -0.64 -2.68 13.24
C LYS A 37 -1.42 -1.40 13.55
N VAL A 38 -2.30 -0.98 12.64
CA VAL A 38 -3.15 0.20 12.83
C VAL A 38 -4.62 -0.16 12.78
N ALA A 39 -5.44 0.43 13.64
CA ALA A 39 -6.88 0.39 13.60
C ALA A 39 -7.41 1.81 13.36
N ILE A 40 -8.38 1.95 12.45
CA ILE A 40 -8.89 3.27 12.05
C ILE A 40 -10.37 3.35 12.39
N LEU A 41 -10.73 4.28 13.27
CA LEU A 41 -12.11 4.64 13.55
C LEU A 41 -12.43 5.93 12.80
N THR A 42 -13.37 5.84 11.85
CA THR A 42 -13.81 7.01 11.08
C THR A 42 -15.28 7.28 11.32
N VAL A 43 -15.63 8.53 11.58
CA VAL A 43 -17.04 8.96 11.67
C VAL A 43 -17.40 9.72 10.41
N ALA A 44 -18.38 9.21 9.67
CA ALA A 44 -18.86 9.80 8.43
C ALA A 44 -20.39 9.89 8.41
N GLY A 45 -20.93 10.81 7.61
CA GLY A 45 -22.37 11.02 7.54
C GLY A 45 -22.73 12.47 7.24
N ALA A 46 -24.02 12.77 7.35
CA ALA A 46 -24.57 14.05 6.91
C ALA A 46 -23.95 15.26 7.63
N PHE A 47 -23.96 16.39 6.93
CA PHE A 47 -23.49 17.67 7.45
C PHE A 47 -24.30 18.13 8.66
N ARG A 48 -23.58 18.64 9.68
CA ARG A 48 -24.13 19.17 10.95
C ARG A 48 -24.91 18.18 11.81
N LYS A 49 -24.54 16.91 11.78
CA LYS A 49 -25.20 15.86 12.57
C LYS A 49 -24.37 15.37 13.77
N GLY A 50 -23.51 16.23 14.32
CA GLY A 50 -22.80 15.94 15.57
C GLY A 50 -21.66 14.91 15.50
N LYS A 51 -21.00 14.76 14.34
CA LYS A 51 -19.86 13.83 14.15
C LYS A 51 -18.65 14.20 15.02
N SER A 52 -18.18 15.44 14.91
CA SER A 52 -17.03 15.94 15.65
C SER A 52 -17.29 16.00 17.17
N PHE A 53 -18.55 16.19 17.58
CA PHE A 53 -18.97 16.07 18.99
C PHE A 53 -18.82 14.64 19.50
N LEU A 54 -19.27 13.63 18.73
CA LEU A 54 -19.07 12.22 19.07
C LEU A 54 -17.57 11.88 19.16
N LEU A 55 -16.78 12.31 18.17
CA LEU A 55 -15.34 12.09 18.17
C LEU A 55 -14.62 12.77 19.35
N SER A 56 -15.11 13.92 19.82
CA SER A 56 -14.55 14.59 21.00
C SER A 56 -14.80 13.78 22.28
N ASN A 57 -15.97 13.16 22.41
CA ASN A 57 -16.24 12.24 23.52
C ASN A 57 -15.40 10.96 23.43
N ILE A 58 -15.14 10.46 22.22
CA ILE A 58 -14.21 9.35 21.99
C ILE A 58 -12.78 9.70 22.39
N VAL A 59 -12.27 10.88 21.98
CA VAL A 59 -10.94 11.36 22.38
C VAL A 59 -10.85 11.45 23.91
N ARG A 60 -11.89 11.99 24.54
CA ARG A 60 -11.98 12.06 25.99
C ARG A 60 -11.93 10.68 26.65
N TYR A 61 -12.73 9.72 26.19
CA TYR A 61 -12.68 8.34 26.67
C TYR A 61 -11.25 7.78 26.61
N LEU A 62 -10.58 7.89 25.45
CA LEU A 62 -9.24 7.34 25.26
C LEU A 62 -8.17 8.03 26.12
N LEU A 63 -8.29 9.34 26.35
CA LEU A 63 -7.41 10.07 27.26
C LEU A 63 -7.62 9.64 28.72
N CYS A 64 -8.88 9.52 29.14
CA CYS A 64 -9.21 9.11 30.50
C CYS A 64 -8.85 7.65 30.77
N GLU A 65 -9.04 6.75 29.80
CA GLU A 65 -8.62 5.34 29.85
C GLU A 65 -7.10 5.25 30.08
N ARG A 66 -6.32 6.05 29.33
CA ARG A 66 -4.85 6.13 29.50
C ARG A 66 -4.45 6.64 30.87
N ASP A 67 -5.16 7.65 31.38
CA ASP A 67 -4.84 8.33 32.63
C ASP A 67 -5.47 7.63 33.86
N GLY A 68 -6.31 6.60 33.66
CA GLY A 68 -6.99 5.85 34.71
C GLY A 68 -8.08 6.65 35.44
N THR A 69 -8.78 7.54 34.74
CA THR A 69 -9.78 8.46 35.30
C THR A 69 -11.19 8.17 34.76
N ASP A 70 -12.21 8.65 35.46
CA ASP A 70 -13.59 8.53 34.99
C ASP A 70 -13.87 9.50 33.83
N TRP A 71 -14.07 8.94 32.64
CA TRP A 71 -14.34 9.72 31.44
C TRP A 71 -15.74 10.33 31.42
N MET A 72 -16.68 9.81 32.21
CA MET A 72 -18.05 10.35 32.33
C MET A 72 -18.19 11.36 33.48
N ASP A 73 -17.08 11.87 34.04
CA ASP A 73 -17.11 12.95 35.03
C ASP A 73 -17.93 14.16 34.55
N SER A 74 -19.06 14.35 35.22
CA SER A 74 -20.03 15.44 35.13
C SER A 74 -19.44 16.82 34.86
N SER A 75 -18.34 17.16 35.53
CA SER A 75 -17.80 18.53 35.58
C SER A 75 -16.83 18.91 34.47
N ALA A 76 -16.28 17.92 33.76
CA ALA A 76 -15.22 18.16 32.80
C ALA A 76 -15.76 18.59 31.43
N LEU A 77 -15.02 19.48 30.76
CA LEU A 77 -15.37 20.01 29.44
C LEU A 77 -15.21 18.95 28.34
N VAL A 78 -16.05 19.05 27.31
CA VAL A 78 -15.90 18.28 26.08
C VAL A 78 -14.98 19.05 25.12
N THR A 79 -13.75 18.58 24.97
CA THR A 79 -12.70 19.13 24.09
C THR A 79 -12.17 18.06 23.14
N GLY A 80 -11.69 18.44 21.96
CA GLY A 80 -11.10 17.51 21.00
C GLY A 80 -11.14 18.05 19.57
N PHE A 81 -11.99 17.44 18.75
CA PHE A 81 -12.22 17.93 17.38
C PHE A 81 -13.04 19.20 17.44
N THR A 82 -12.66 20.22 16.67
CA THR A 82 -13.40 21.48 16.68
C THR A 82 -14.84 21.30 16.19
N TRP A 83 -15.79 21.73 17.01
CA TRP A 83 -17.21 21.65 16.69
C TRP A 83 -17.97 22.89 17.18
N ALA A 84 -18.86 23.42 16.34
CA ALA A 84 -19.67 24.58 16.64
C ALA A 84 -20.92 24.65 15.76
N ARG A 85 -21.95 25.35 16.24
CA ARG A 85 -23.12 25.73 15.44
C ARG A 85 -22.83 26.96 14.56
N SER A 86 -21.88 26.87 13.64
CA SER A 86 -21.61 27.96 12.68
C SER A 86 -22.40 27.77 11.37
N LYS A 87 -22.58 28.85 10.59
CA LYS A 87 -23.23 28.81 9.25
C LYS A 87 -22.33 28.27 8.15
N ASP A 88 -21.03 28.13 8.39
CA ASP A 88 -20.07 27.52 7.48
C ASP A 88 -19.76 26.07 7.90
N ALA A 89 -19.07 25.32 7.04
CA ALA A 89 -18.56 24.01 7.41
C ALA A 89 -17.36 24.18 8.34
N VAL A 90 -17.35 23.44 9.45
CA VAL A 90 -16.20 23.43 10.39
C VAL A 90 -15.13 22.44 9.91
N THR A 91 -15.57 21.31 9.35
CA THR A 91 -14.73 20.24 8.80
C THR A 91 -14.80 20.27 7.27
N ASP A 92 -13.65 20.44 6.62
CA ASP A 92 -13.49 20.41 5.16
C ASP A 92 -12.53 19.28 4.76
N GLY A 93 -12.95 18.37 3.88
CA GLY A 93 -12.20 17.16 3.56
C GLY A 93 -12.12 16.13 4.69
N ILE A 94 -10.91 15.75 5.12
CA ILE A 94 -10.69 14.73 6.16
C ILE A 94 -9.69 15.25 7.18
N LEU A 95 -10.05 15.17 8.46
CA LEU A 95 -9.19 15.47 9.59
C LEU A 95 -8.79 14.18 10.30
N MET A 96 -7.61 14.18 10.90
CA MET A 96 -7.11 13.10 11.74
C MET A 96 -6.58 13.65 13.05
N TRP A 97 -6.86 12.93 14.14
CA TRP A 97 -6.31 13.29 15.43
C TRP A 97 -4.78 13.14 15.42
N PRO A 98 -4.00 14.14 15.88
CA PRO A 98 -2.55 14.18 15.67
C PRO A 98 -1.77 13.17 16.53
N GLU A 99 -2.34 12.76 17.67
CA GLU A 99 -1.72 11.83 18.62
C GLU A 99 -2.38 10.44 18.52
N PRO A 100 -1.69 9.41 18.03
CA PRO A 100 -2.21 8.05 18.00
C PRO A 100 -2.46 7.51 19.41
N PHE A 101 -3.54 6.76 19.59
CA PHE A 101 -3.79 5.98 20.82
C PHE A 101 -3.29 4.55 20.63
N PHE A 102 -3.24 3.75 21.68
CA PHE A 102 -2.76 2.36 21.63
C PHE A 102 -3.68 1.44 22.42
N ALA A 103 -3.84 0.21 21.93
CA ALA A 103 -4.55 -0.86 22.60
C ALA A 103 -3.87 -2.20 22.27
N GLU A 104 -4.19 -3.23 23.05
CA GLU A 104 -3.67 -4.58 22.84
C GLU A 104 -4.74 -5.47 22.19
N ASP A 105 -4.32 -6.32 21.25
CA ASP A 105 -5.20 -7.34 20.69
C ASP A 105 -5.34 -8.56 21.64
N ALA A 106 -6.17 -9.53 21.27
CA ALA A 106 -6.41 -10.73 22.09
C ALA A 106 -5.15 -11.58 22.35
N ASN A 107 -4.06 -11.36 21.60
CA ASN A 107 -2.78 -12.04 21.77
C ASN A 107 -1.77 -11.20 22.59
N GLY A 108 -2.17 -10.02 23.08
CA GLY A 108 -1.29 -9.06 23.75
C GLY A 108 -0.39 -8.28 22.80
N GLU A 109 -0.67 -8.27 21.48
CA GLU A 109 0.08 -7.45 20.54
C GLU A 109 -0.51 -6.04 20.48
N GLU A 110 0.31 -5.05 20.77
CA GLU A 110 -0.09 -3.65 20.75
C GLU A 110 -0.28 -3.13 19.31
N PHE A 111 -1.39 -2.44 19.08
CA PHE A 111 -1.72 -1.76 17.82
C PHE A 111 -2.07 -0.29 18.05
N ALA A 112 -1.83 0.54 17.04
CA ALA A 112 -2.13 1.97 17.09
C ALA A 112 -3.57 2.25 16.63
N ILE A 113 -4.28 3.12 17.34
CA ILE A 113 -5.62 3.59 17.04
C ILE A 113 -5.53 4.99 16.45
N LEU A 114 -6.14 5.16 15.28
CA LEU A 114 -6.22 6.42 14.57
C LEU A 114 -7.69 6.86 14.46
N LEU A 115 -7.95 8.13 14.76
CA LEU A 115 -9.28 8.72 14.69
C LEU A 115 -9.38 9.66 13.49
N MET A 116 -10.42 9.49 12.68
CA MET A 116 -10.66 10.29 11.49
C MET A 116 -12.06 10.93 11.53
N ASP A 117 -12.11 12.25 11.33
CA ASP A 117 -13.35 13.00 11.08
C ASP A 117 -13.47 13.32 9.60
N THR A 118 -14.65 13.16 9.02
CA THR A 118 -14.89 13.46 7.62
C THR A 118 -15.81 14.65 7.46
N GLU A 119 -15.67 15.33 6.32
CA GLU A 119 -16.63 16.32 5.87
C GLU A 119 -18.05 15.75 5.91
N GLY A 120 -18.99 16.61 6.27
CA GLY A 120 -20.40 16.27 6.19
C GLY A 120 -20.85 16.09 4.76
N VAL A 121 -21.38 14.92 4.46
CA VAL A 121 -22.06 14.66 3.19
C VAL A 121 -23.29 15.59 3.11
N PHE A 122 -23.58 16.19 1.94
CA PHE A 122 -24.72 17.11 1.70
C PHE A 122 -24.59 18.54 2.23
N ASP A 123 -23.38 19.12 2.20
CA ASP A 123 -23.28 20.58 2.26
C ASP A 123 -23.85 21.22 0.97
N HIS A 124 -24.22 22.49 1.03
CA HIS A 124 -24.79 23.22 -0.12
C HIS A 124 -23.75 23.56 -1.19
N LYS A 125 -22.47 23.17 -1.00
CA LYS A 125 -21.35 23.53 -1.87
C LYS A 125 -20.76 22.33 -2.63
N SER A 126 -21.14 21.09 -2.30
CA SER A 126 -20.64 19.87 -2.94
C SER A 126 -21.65 19.20 -3.86
N SER A 127 -21.16 18.57 -4.92
CA SER A 127 -21.97 17.63 -5.69
C SER A 127 -22.15 16.30 -4.94
N MET A 128 -23.24 15.58 -5.23
CA MET A 128 -23.45 14.23 -4.68
C MET A 128 -22.30 13.27 -5.01
N GLY A 129 -21.64 13.45 -6.16
CA GLY A 129 -20.47 12.67 -6.54
C GLY A 129 -19.24 12.92 -5.66
N GLN A 130 -18.97 14.18 -5.32
CA GLN A 130 -17.89 14.57 -4.40
C GLN A 130 -18.15 14.07 -2.97
N CYS A 131 -19.41 14.08 -2.56
CA CYS A 131 -19.91 13.54 -1.31
C CYS A 131 -19.70 12.01 -1.21
N ALA A 132 -20.13 11.27 -2.23
CA ALA A 132 -19.91 9.83 -2.32
C ALA A 132 -18.42 9.47 -2.35
N THR A 133 -17.60 10.32 -2.96
CA THR A 133 -16.14 10.18 -3.05
C THR A 133 -15.46 10.22 -1.67
N VAL A 134 -15.75 11.24 -0.85
CA VAL A 134 -15.18 11.34 0.52
C VAL A 134 -15.63 10.18 1.38
N PHE A 135 -16.90 9.82 1.27
CA PHE A 135 -17.48 8.72 2.02
C PHE A 135 -16.88 7.36 1.62
N ALA A 136 -16.65 7.14 0.32
CA ALA A 136 -15.96 5.96 -0.20
C ALA A 136 -14.52 5.86 0.34
N LEU A 137 -13.77 6.97 0.28
CA LEU A 137 -12.40 7.04 0.81
C LEU A 137 -12.36 6.74 2.31
N ALA A 138 -13.28 7.35 3.08
CA ALA A 138 -13.42 7.11 4.51
C ALA A 138 -13.62 5.62 4.81
N ALA A 139 -14.56 4.96 4.13
CA ALA A 139 -14.84 3.54 4.35
C ALA A 139 -13.66 2.63 3.99
N LEU A 140 -12.98 2.88 2.87
CA LEU A 140 -11.83 2.09 2.43
C LEU A 140 -10.68 2.15 3.45
N LEU A 141 -10.48 3.30 4.06
CA LEU A 141 -9.44 3.53 5.06
C LEU A 141 -9.81 2.99 6.46
N SER A 142 -11.09 2.83 6.74
CA SER A 142 -11.59 2.50 8.09
C SER A 142 -11.47 1.02 8.44
N SER A 143 -11.13 0.74 9.70
CA SER A 143 -11.45 -0.56 10.33
C SER A 143 -12.92 -0.58 10.75
N VAL A 144 -13.36 0.50 11.41
CA VAL A 144 -14.74 0.73 11.84
C VAL A 144 -15.19 2.04 11.24
N LEU A 145 -16.19 1.96 10.35
CA LEU A 145 -16.87 3.13 9.81
C LEU A 145 -18.14 3.37 10.64
N VAL A 146 -18.16 4.46 11.41
CA VAL A 146 -19.38 4.93 12.07
C VAL A 146 -20.16 5.77 11.09
N TYR A 147 -21.25 5.22 10.56
CA TYR A 147 -22.17 5.95 9.69
C TYR A 147 -23.22 6.66 10.53
N ASN A 148 -22.98 7.95 10.77
CA ASN A 148 -23.80 8.83 11.59
C ASN A 148 -25.02 9.33 10.81
N VAL A 149 -26.17 8.73 11.08
CA VAL A 149 -27.48 8.98 10.45
C VAL A 149 -28.40 9.65 11.45
N MET A 150 -29.29 10.53 11.00
CA MET A 150 -30.27 11.17 11.90
C MET A 150 -31.63 10.53 11.76
N GLN A 151 -32.32 10.40 12.88
CA GLN A 151 -33.70 9.95 13.04
C GLN A 151 -33.95 8.52 12.59
N ASP A 152 -33.78 8.18 11.31
CA ASP A 152 -34.04 6.82 10.81
C ASP A 152 -33.20 6.49 9.56
N VAL A 153 -33.02 5.20 9.29
CA VAL A 153 -32.41 4.69 8.07
C VAL A 153 -33.43 4.75 6.93
N GLN A 154 -33.27 5.75 6.07
CA GLN A 154 -34.10 5.96 4.89
C GLN A 154 -33.49 5.32 3.63
N GLU A 155 -34.27 5.17 2.54
CA GLU A 155 -33.79 4.52 1.29
C GLU A 155 -32.68 5.33 0.60
N ASP A 156 -32.68 6.66 0.71
CA ASP A 156 -31.61 7.54 0.23
C ASP A 156 -30.29 7.28 0.97
N THR A 157 -30.36 7.01 2.27
CA THR A 157 -29.24 6.63 3.13
C THR A 157 -28.59 5.34 2.62
N LEU A 158 -29.40 4.38 2.16
CA LEU A 158 -28.94 3.13 1.55
C LEU A 158 -28.38 3.33 0.14
N ASN A 159 -28.93 4.27 -0.64
CA ASN A 159 -28.40 4.59 -1.97
C ASN A 159 -26.96 5.12 -1.90
N HIS A 160 -26.57 5.85 -0.84
CA HIS A 160 -25.17 6.26 -0.63
C HIS A 160 -24.23 5.07 -0.41
N LEU A 161 -24.75 3.94 0.07
CA LEU A 161 -23.98 2.70 0.26
C LEU A 161 -23.85 1.89 -1.05
N GLN A 162 -24.49 2.30 -2.15
CA GLN A 162 -24.39 1.61 -3.44
C GLN A 162 -22.94 1.54 -3.96
N PHE A 163 -22.10 2.53 -3.63
CA PHE A 163 -20.67 2.46 -3.93
C PHE A 163 -20.04 1.21 -3.31
N PHE A 164 -20.38 0.88 -2.05
CA PHE A 164 -19.83 -0.26 -1.34
C PHE A 164 -20.30 -1.58 -1.93
N ALA A 165 -21.59 -1.68 -2.26
CA ALA A 165 -22.13 -2.84 -2.98
C ALA A 165 -21.36 -3.11 -4.29
N LYS A 166 -21.14 -2.06 -5.10
CA LYS A 166 -20.38 -2.18 -6.36
C LYS A 166 -18.93 -2.55 -6.11
N TYR A 167 -18.25 -1.93 -5.15
CA TYR A 167 -16.88 -2.28 -4.79
C TYR A 167 -16.79 -3.74 -4.28
N GLY A 168 -17.73 -4.12 -3.41
CA GLY A 168 -17.95 -5.47 -2.90
C GLY A 168 -18.03 -6.54 -3.98
N SER A 169 -18.79 -6.26 -5.04
CA SER A 169 -18.96 -7.21 -6.15
C SER A 169 -17.66 -7.51 -6.92
N PHE A 170 -16.68 -6.60 -6.92
CA PHE A 170 -15.38 -6.88 -7.53
C PHE A 170 -14.47 -7.71 -6.62
N ALA A 171 -14.77 -7.72 -5.31
CA ALA A 171 -13.99 -8.38 -4.28
C ALA A 171 -14.53 -9.79 -3.93
N GLU A 172 -15.36 -10.41 -4.78
CA GLU A 172 -16.06 -11.68 -4.50
C GLU A 172 -15.14 -12.86 -4.09
N ASP A 173 -13.88 -12.89 -4.55
CA ASP A 173 -12.89 -13.91 -4.18
C ASP A 173 -12.13 -13.62 -2.87
N SER A 174 -12.31 -12.43 -2.30
CA SER A 174 -11.68 -11.98 -1.06
C SER A 174 -12.70 -11.89 0.07
N ASN A 175 -12.30 -12.21 1.31
CA ASN A 175 -13.08 -11.86 2.50
C ASN A 175 -13.54 -10.39 2.38
N SER A 176 -14.81 -10.12 2.69
CA SER A 176 -15.51 -8.84 2.49
C SER A 176 -14.57 -7.62 2.53
N PRO A 177 -14.58 -6.75 1.50
CA PRO A 177 -13.54 -5.72 1.34
C PRO A 177 -13.54 -4.66 2.44
N PHE A 178 -14.67 -4.48 3.12
CA PHE A 178 -14.79 -3.62 4.27
C PHE A 178 -14.95 -4.49 5.52
N GLN A 179 -14.38 -4.03 6.64
CA GLN A 179 -14.50 -4.72 7.91
C GLN A 179 -15.85 -4.41 8.55
N GLN A 180 -15.93 -3.34 9.36
CA GLN A 180 -17.14 -3.07 10.11
C GLN A 180 -17.76 -1.73 9.74
N VAL A 181 -19.10 -1.73 9.65
CA VAL A 181 -19.90 -0.51 9.64
C VAL A 181 -20.84 -0.50 10.84
N LEU A 182 -20.84 0.62 11.56
CA LEU A 182 -21.75 0.91 12.65
C LEU A 182 -22.72 2.00 12.20
N PHE A 183 -23.98 1.63 11.98
CA PHE A 183 -25.05 2.61 11.82
C PHE A 183 -25.32 3.24 13.18
N LEU A 184 -25.01 4.51 13.31
CA LEU A 184 -25.30 5.28 14.51
C LEU A 184 -26.49 6.19 14.22
N ILE A 185 -27.66 5.84 14.73
CA ILE A 185 -28.88 6.59 14.52
C ILE A 185 -29.02 7.61 15.66
N ARG A 186 -28.95 8.89 15.31
CA ARG A 186 -28.99 10.02 16.23
C ARG A 186 -30.41 10.57 16.33
N ASP A 187 -30.78 11.10 17.48
CA ASP A 187 -32.12 11.68 17.73
C ASP A 187 -33.23 10.69 17.32
N TRP A 188 -33.11 9.44 17.75
CA TRP A 188 -34.16 8.45 17.56
C TRP A 188 -35.44 8.91 18.28
N GLN A 189 -36.57 8.86 17.57
CA GLN A 189 -37.85 9.45 18.03
C GLN A 189 -39.04 8.49 17.90
N ASN A 190 -38.84 7.28 17.37
CA ASN A 190 -39.94 6.38 17.07
C ASN A 190 -40.37 5.54 18.28
N ASP A 191 -39.47 5.31 19.22
CA ASP A 191 -39.71 4.63 20.49
C ASP A 191 -38.69 5.09 21.56
N ASP A 192 -38.87 4.60 22.79
CA ASP A 192 -37.98 4.85 23.93
C ASP A 192 -36.99 3.67 24.16
N GLU A 193 -36.73 2.83 23.14
CA GLU A 193 -35.71 1.78 23.20
C GLU A 193 -34.42 2.25 22.50
N PHE A 194 -33.32 2.33 23.26
CA PHE A 194 -32.04 2.83 22.76
C PHE A 194 -30.92 1.78 22.80
N GLY A 195 -29.74 2.16 22.29
CA GLY A 195 -28.54 1.33 22.30
C GLY A 195 -28.47 0.28 21.20
N PHE A 196 -27.58 -0.70 21.37
CA PHE A 196 -27.27 -1.71 20.35
C PHE A 196 -28.37 -2.76 20.16
N GLU A 197 -29.12 -3.08 21.21
CA GLU A 197 -30.17 -4.10 21.15
C GLU A 197 -31.33 -3.64 20.26
N ALA A 198 -31.83 -2.43 20.52
CA ALA A 198 -32.84 -1.78 19.69
C ALA A 198 -32.30 -1.53 18.27
N GLY A 199 -31.05 -1.08 18.15
CA GLY A 199 -30.39 -0.86 16.86
C GLY A 199 -30.31 -2.13 16.02
N ARG A 200 -30.00 -3.28 16.62
CA ARG A 200 -29.99 -4.58 15.92
C ARG A 200 -31.36 -4.92 15.34
N LYS A 201 -32.44 -4.76 16.12
CA LYS A 201 -33.81 -5.00 15.64
C LYS A 201 -34.13 -4.11 14.43
N LEU A 202 -33.81 -2.83 14.51
CA LEU A 202 -34.00 -1.88 13.41
C LEU A 202 -33.22 -2.29 12.15
N LEU A 203 -31.95 -2.66 12.31
CA LEU A 203 -31.11 -3.06 11.19
C LEU A 203 -31.63 -4.34 10.51
N ASP A 204 -32.02 -5.34 11.30
CA ASP A 204 -32.63 -6.57 10.80
C ASP A 204 -33.89 -6.27 10.02
N ASP A 205 -34.76 -5.38 10.53
CA ASP A 205 -35.97 -4.96 9.84
C ASP A 205 -35.68 -4.26 8.50
N LYS A 206 -34.72 -3.33 8.48
CA LYS A 206 -34.35 -2.57 7.27
C LYS A 206 -33.69 -3.43 6.20
N PHE A 207 -33.05 -4.54 6.57
CA PHE A 207 -32.32 -5.43 5.65
C PHE A 207 -32.99 -6.81 5.42
N LYS A 208 -34.22 -7.04 5.91
CA LYS A 208 -35.00 -8.27 5.63
C LYS A 208 -35.23 -8.49 4.12
N LYS A 209 -35.37 -9.76 3.71
CA LYS A 209 -35.56 -10.19 2.30
C LYS A 209 -36.73 -9.50 1.56
N HIS A 210 -37.73 -8.98 2.27
CA HIS A 210 -38.88 -8.27 1.72
C HIS A 210 -39.03 -6.84 2.27
N ALA A 211 -37.94 -6.25 2.77
CA ALA A 211 -37.95 -4.88 3.29
C ALA A 211 -38.29 -3.83 2.20
N SER A 212 -38.15 -4.20 0.92
CA SER A 212 -38.61 -3.40 -0.22
C SER A 212 -39.31 -4.30 -1.23
N THR A 213 -40.36 -3.78 -1.87
CA THR A 213 -41.03 -4.42 -3.02
C THR A 213 -40.21 -4.32 -4.30
N ASP A 214 -39.21 -3.43 -4.34
CA ASP A 214 -38.32 -3.22 -5.49
C ASP A 214 -37.17 -4.24 -5.49
N SER A 215 -37.06 -5.02 -6.57
CA SER A 215 -36.03 -6.04 -6.74
C SER A 215 -34.61 -5.45 -6.80
N SER A 216 -34.46 -4.22 -7.30
CA SER A 216 -33.16 -3.52 -7.34
C SER A 216 -32.69 -3.17 -5.92
N MET A 217 -33.60 -2.72 -5.07
CA MET A 217 -33.32 -2.37 -3.67
C MET A 217 -33.11 -3.59 -2.78
N GLN A 218 -33.76 -4.72 -3.08
CA GLN A 218 -33.45 -6.00 -2.44
C GLN A 218 -32.04 -6.49 -2.79
N THR A 219 -31.62 -6.31 -4.04
CA THR A 219 -30.28 -6.69 -4.51
C THR A 219 -29.22 -5.80 -3.84
N LEU A 220 -29.44 -4.48 -3.84
CA LEU A 220 -28.57 -3.51 -3.16
C LEU A 220 -28.35 -3.86 -1.68
N ARG A 221 -29.40 -4.18 -0.92
CA ARG A 221 -29.29 -4.58 0.49
C ARG A 221 -28.42 -5.82 0.68
N LYS A 222 -28.61 -6.84 -0.16
CA LYS A 222 -27.79 -8.07 -0.11
C LYS A 222 -26.32 -7.77 -0.43
N ASP A 223 -26.07 -6.91 -1.41
CA ASP A 223 -24.71 -6.56 -1.82
C ASP A 223 -24.01 -5.73 -0.74
N ILE A 224 -24.72 -4.81 -0.09
CA ILE A 224 -24.22 -4.08 1.09
C ILE A 224 -23.85 -5.08 2.20
N GLN A 225 -24.75 -6.02 2.54
CA GLN A 225 -24.50 -7.03 3.57
C GLN A 225 -23.27 -7.91 3.27
N ARG A 226 -22.99 -8.20 2.00
CA ARG A 226 -21.81 -8.97 1.58
C ARG A 226 -20.52 -8.15 1.61
N SER A 227 -20.63 -6.82 1.49
CA SER A 227 -19.48 -5.92 1.37
C SER A 227 -18.75 -5.70 2.70
N PHE A 228 -19.44 -5.84 3.83
CA PHE A 228 -18.88 -5.69 5.18
C PHE A 228 -18.74 -7.05 5.87
N THR A 229 -17.68 -7.25 6.66
CA THR A 229 -17.55 -8.44 7.50
C THR A 229 -18.58 -8.46 8.63
N ASP A 230 -18.93 -7.28 9.16
CA ASP A 230 -19.98 -7.13 10.17
C ASP A 230 -20.69 -5.79 10.04
N MET A 231 -21.99 -5.79 10.31
CA MET A 231 -22.83 -4.60 10.32
C MET A 231 -23.52 -4.51 11.68
N LYS A 232 -23.29 -3.40 12.38
CA LYS A 232 -23.90 -3.11 13.67
C LYS A 232 -24.75 -1.85 13.57
N CYS A 233 -25.67 -1.71 14.51
CA CYS A 233 -26.51 -0.52 14.63
C CYS A 233 -26.71 -0.20 16.10
N ALA A 234 -26.66 1.09 16.44
CA ALA A 234 -26.96 1.62 17.75
C ALA A 234 -27.86 2.84 17.61
N LEU A 235 -28.88 2.93 18.47
CA LEU A 235 -29.80 4.06 18.51
C LEU A 235 -29.39 4.97 19.67
N LEU A 236 -29.32 6.27 19.40
CA LEU A 236 -29.09 7.30 20.40
C LEU A 236 -30.30 8.22 20.50
N SER A 237 -30.67 8.56 21.72
CA SER A 237 -31.59 9.65 22.05
C SER A 237 -30.99 11.02 21.70
N SER A 238 -31.78 12.08 21.89
CA SER A 238 -31.32 13.44 21.65
C SER A 238 -30.37 13.90 22.76
N PRO A 239 -29.20 14.49 22.45
CA PRO A 239 -28.17 14.81 23.44
C PRO A 239 -28.59 15.89 24.43
N SER A 240 -29.18 17.00 23.96
CA SER A 240 -29.92 18.04 24.71
C SER A 240 -30.01 19.30 23.84
N ASP A 241 -30.97 20.18 24.12
CA ASP A 241 -31.08 21.48 23.44
C ASP A 241 -29.85 22.37 23.66
N LYS A 242 -29.21 22.26 24.84
CA LYS A 242 -27.99 22.99 25.17
C LYS A 242 -26.82 22.50 24.31
N ILE A 243 -26.70 21.19 24.10
CA ILE A 243 -25.69 20.59 23.24
C ILE A 243 -25.87 20.98 21.78
N CYS A 244 -27.11 20.91 21.29
CA CYS A 244 -27.44 21.31 19.93
C CYS A 244 -27.13 22.79 19.62
N ARG A 245 -27.03 23.63 20.65
CA ARG A 245 -26.76 25.08 20.52
C ARG A 245 -25.35 25.51 20.89
N GLY A 246 -24.60 24.71 21.66
CA GLY A 246 -23.29 25.09 22.15
C GLY A 246 -22.15 24.81 21.17
N SER A 247 -20.94 24.90 21.72
CA SER A 247 -19.69 24.70 20.98
C SER A 247 -18.62 24.07 21.87
N GLU A 248 -17.54 23.62 21.25
CA GLU A 248 -16.38 23.04 21.92
C GLU A 248 -15.91 23.91 23.11
N GLY A 249 -15.58 23.27 24.23
CA GLY A 249 -15.06 23.95 25.42
C GLY A 249 -16.09 24.77 26.21
N GLN A 250 -17.37 24.73 25.84
CA GLN A 250 -18.47 25.38 26.57
C GLN A 250 -19.46 24.40 27.20
N ILE A 251 -19.32 23.11 26.87
CA ILE A 251 -20.26 22.05 27.25
C ILE A 251 -19.55 21.05 28.17
N THR A 252 -20.27 20.66 29.20
CA THR A 252 -19.89 19.63 30.17
C THR A 252 -20.73 18.37 29.98
N VAL A 253 -20.35 17.28 30.65
CA VAL A 253 -21.13 16.03 30.59
C VAL A 253 -22.51 16.23 31.24
N ASP A 254 -22.62 17.05 32.30
CA ASP A 254 -23.91 17.36 32.92
C ASP A 254 -24.93 18.03 31.99
N ASP A 255 -24.45 18.65 30.91
CA ASP A 255 -25.32 19.29 29.94
C ASP A 255 -26.03 18.32 28.99
N MET A 256 -25.68 17.03 29.04
CA MET A 256 -26.36 15.99 28.26
C MET A 256 -27.58 15.44 29.01
N ASN A 257 -28.60 15.02 28.26
CA ASN A 257 -29.73 14.27 28.77
C ASN A 257 -29.26 12.91 29.32
N ASP A 258 -29.92 12.40 30.35
CA ASP A 258 -29.46 11.20 31.06
C ASP A 258 -29.51 9.94 30.19
N ASP A 259 -30.59 9.74 29.41
CA ASP A 259 -30.67 8.62 28.44
C ASP A 259 -29.49 8.65 27.46
N PHE A 260 -29.13 9.84 26.95
CA PHE A 260 -27.99 10.00 26.04
C PHE A 260 -26.66 9.69 26.72
N LYS A 261 -26.49 10.05 28.01
CA LYS A 261 -25.28 9.71 28.77
C LYS A 261 -25.14 8.20 28.93
N ASP A 262 -26.22 7.53 29.29
CA ASP A 262 -26.23 6.07 29.51
C ASP A 262 -25.88 5.34 28.21
N GLU A 263 -26.51 5.73 27.10
CA GLU A 263 -26.24 5.15 25.79
C GLU A 263 -24.81 5.44 25.30
N LEU A 264 -24.31 6.66 25.47
CA LEU A 264 -22.95 7.03 25.10
C LEU A 264 -21.93 6.27 25.97
N GLY A 265 -22.26 6.10 27.25
CA GLY A 265 -21.55 5.33 28.25
C GLY A 265 -21.37 3.86 27.87
N GLU A 266 -22.36 3.25 27.20
CA GLU A 266 -22.24 1.91 26.64
C GLU A 266 -21.55 1.91 25.26
N LEU A 267 -21.91 2.87 24.41
CA LEU A 267 -21.49 2.93 23.01
C LEU A 267 -19.97 3.04 22.87
N VAL A 268 -19.37 4.03 23.53
CA VAL A 268 -17.96 4.38 23.32
C VAL A 268 -17.04 3.23 23.76
N PRO A 269 -17.15 2.68 24.98
CA PRO A 269 -16.32 1.54 25.37
C PRO A 269 -16.52 0.32 24.47
N ARG A 270 -17.76 0.05 24.04
CA ARG A 270 -18.07 -1.10 23.18
C ARG A 270 -17.44 -0.98 21.79
N VAL A 271 -17.32 0.23 21.24
CA VAL A 271 -16.58 0.47 20.00
C VAL A 271 -15.13 0.01 20.14
N PHE A 272 -14.45 0.33 21.25
CA PHE A 272 -13.04 -0.02 21.43
C PHE A 272 -12.82 -1.46 21.89
N ASN A 273 -13.70 -1.99 22.74
CA ASN A 273 -13.51 -3.29 23.37
C ASN A 273 -14.02 -4.46 22.52
N THR A 274 -14.95 -4.22 21.60
CA THR A 274 -15.62 -5.31 20.84
C THR A 274 -15.58 -5.10 19.34
N LEU A 275 -15.60 -3.87 18.84
CA LEU A 275 -15.75 -3.59 17.41
C LEU A 275 -14.39 -3.26 16.75
N LEU A 276 -13.55 -2.49 17.43
CA LEU A 276 -12.32 -1.99 16.85
C LEU A 276 -11.23 -3.07 16.78
N HIS A 277 -10.86 -3.43 15.55
CA HIS A 277 -9.78 -4.34 15.26
C HIS A 277 -8.76 -3.71 14.29
N PRO A 278 -7.52 -4.21 14.26
CA PRO A 278 -6.54 -3.81 13.24
C PRO A 278 -7.13 -3.85 11.83
N LYS A 279 -6.78 -2.85 11.03
CA LYS A 279 -7.23 -2.70 9.66
C LYS A 279 -6.70 -3.85 8.83
N GLU A 280 -7.57 -4.47 8.04
CA GLU A 280 -7.23 -5.52 7.09
C GLU A 280 -7.54 -5.09 5.66
N ASN A 281 -6.61 -5.39 4.75
CA ASN A 281 -6.82 -5.30 3.31
C ASN A 281 -6.58 -6.67 2.70
N GLY A 282 -7.61 -7.27 2.08
CA GLY A 282 -7.53 -8.62 1.51
C GLY A 282 -7.19 -9.67 2.57
N GLY A 283 -7.64 -9.50 3.82
CA GLY A 283 -7.40 -10.42 4.93
C GLY A 283 -5.99 -10.39 5.54
N LYS A 284 -5.15 -9.42 5.17
CA LYS A 284 -3.87 -9.14 5.81
C LYS A 284 -4.00 -7.87 6.66
N THR A 285 -3.61 -7.95 7.93
CA THR A 285 -3.49 -6.76 8.80
C THR A 285 -2.42 -5.82 8.26
N ILE A 286 -2.72 -4.53 8.22
CA ILE A 286 -1.80 -3.52 7.69
C ILE A 286 -1.06 -2.79 8.81
N THR A 287 0.19 -2.42 8.52
CA THR A 287 1.02 -1.57 9.38
C THR A 287 0.80 -0.08 9.11
N GLY A 288 1.29 0.79 9.98
CA GLY A 288 1.26 2.25 9.75
C GLY A 288 1.95 2.68 8.45
N ALA A 289 3.07 2.05 8.10
CA ALA A 289 3.78 2.28 6.84
C ALA A 289 2.94 1.86 5.62
N GLU A 290 2.29 0.69 5.67
CA GLU A 290 1.41 0.22 4.60
C GLU A 290 0.16 1.10 4.49
N PHE A 291 -0.44 1.50 5.62
CA PHE A 291 -1.58 2.40 5.64
C PHE A 291 -1.27 3.74 4.99
N LEU A 292 -0.10 4.34 5.27
CA LEU A 292 0.37 5.55 4.58
C LEU A 292 0.40 5.35 3.06
N SER A 293 0.94 4.22 2.59
CA SER A 293 1.03 3.90 1.16
C SER A 293 -0.36 3.72 0.52
N PHE A 294 -1.30 3.06 1.21
CA PHE A 294 -2.67 2.91 0.73
C PHE A 294 -3.39 4.26 0.67
N PHE A 295 -3.25 5.08 1.72
CA PHE A 295 -3.81 6.42 1.76
C PHE A 295 -3.32 7.27 0.60
N GLU A 296 -2.00 7.31 0.37
CA GLU A 296 -1.43 8.08 -0.75
C GLU A 296 -1.92 7.57 -2.11
N THR A 297 -2.08 6.25 -2.28
CA THR A 297 -2.62 5.65 -3.50
C THR A 297 -4.07 6.06 -3.74
N TYR A 298 -4.92 5.91 -2.72
CA TYR A 298 -6.32 6.30 -2.82
C TYR A 298 -6.46 7.80 -3.06
N ALA A 299 -5.79 8.63 -2.28
CA ALA A 299 -5.87 10.09 -2.43
C ALA A 299 -5.46 10.55 -3.84
N LYS A 300 -4.51 9.89 -4.51
CA LYS A 300 -4.16 10.18 -5.92
C LYS A 300 -5.30 9.86 -6.89
N ILE A 301 -5.99 8.74 -6.70
CA ILE A 301 -7.16 8.35 -7.51
C ILE A 301 -8.26 9.41 -7.34
N PHE A 302 -8.49 9.85 -6.10
CA PHE A 302 -9.49 10.85 -5.76
C PHE A 302 -9.10 12.30 -6.11
N ALA A 303 -7.81 12.60 -6.32
CA ALA A 303 -7.31 13.93 -6.68
C ALA A 303 -7.62 14.33 -8.15
N SER A 304 -8.01 13.38 -9.00
CA SER A 304 -8.33 13.63 -10.41
C SER A 304 -9.54 14.54 -10.64
N GLY A 305 -10.30 14.86 -9.58
CA GLY A 305 -11.52 15.67 -9.64
C GLY A 305 -12.73 14.95 -10.23
N LYS A 306 -12.53 13.75 -10.79
CA LYS A 306 -13.60 12.85 -11.24
C LYS A 306 -14.00 11.93 -10.09
N VAL A 307 -15.29 11.58 -10.03
CA VAL A 307 -15.75 10.49 -9.15
C VAL A 307 -15.10 9.21 -9.67
N PRO A 308 -14.21 8.55 -8.90
CA PRO A 308 -13.55 7.36 -9.39
C PRO A 308 -14.52 6.19 -9.45
N GLU A 309 -14.35 5.36 -10.47
CA GLU A 309 -15.10 4.13 -10.59
C GLU A 309 -14.65 3.13 -9.51
N PRO A 310 -15.58 2.44 -8.82
CA PRO A 310 -15.23 1.44 -7.80
C PRO A 310 -14.23 0.40 -8.30
N LYS A 311 -14.33 0.03 -9.59
CA LYS A 311 -13.42 -0.90 -10.26
C LYS A 311 -11.97 -0.40 -10.26
N SER A 312 -11.73 0.87 -10.59
CA SER A 312 -10.37 1.43 -10.62
C SER A 312 -9.74 1.43 -9.23
N ILE A 313 -10.53 1.68 -8.18
CA ILE A 313 -10.03 1.62 -6.81
C ILE A 313 -9.72 0.18 -6.41
N PHE A 314 -10.57 -0.77 -6.81
CA PHE A 314 -10.33 -2.19 -6.57
C PHE A 314 -9.03 -2.66 -7.25
N GLU A 315 -8.84 -2.33 -8.53
CA GLU A 315 -7.62 -2.66 -9.28
C GLU A 315 -6.37 -2.07 -8.61
N ALA A 316 -6.41 -0.80 -8.20
CA ALA A 316 -5.29 -0.18 -7.48
C ALA A 316 -5.01 -0.83 -6.11
N THR A 317 -6.06 -1.28 -5.40
CA THR A 317 -5.93 -1.99 -4.13
C THR A 317 -5.32 -3.38 -4.35
N ALA A 318 -5.77 -4.08 -5.38
CA ALA A 318 -5.25 -5.38 -5.79
C ALA A 318 -3.77 -5.27 -6.17
N GLU A 319 -3.39 -4.29 -7.00
CA GLU A 319 -2.00 -4.05 -7.37
C GLU A 319 -1.12 -3.73 -6.15
N ALA A 320 -1.57 -2.84 -5.25
CA ALA A 320 -0.82 -2.47 -4.06
C ALA A 320 -0.62 -3.66 -3.09
N THR A 321 -1.66 -4.48 -2.87
CA THR A 321 -1.54 -5.68 -2.02
C THR A 321 -0.62 -6.74 -2.64
N HIS A 322 -0.69 -6.95 -3.96
CA HIS A 322 0.21 -7.85 -4.68
C HIS A 322 1.66 -7.34 -4.68
N GLN A 323 1.87 -6.04 -4.83
CA GLN A 323 3.19 -5.42 -4.79
C GLN A 323 3.83 -5.55 -3.38
N SER A 324 3.06 -5.35 -2.32
CA SER A 324 3.52 -5.57 -0.93
C SER A 324 3.91 -7.03 -0.70
N ALA A 325 3.08 -7.98 -1.14
CA ALA A 325 3.37 -9.41 -1.04
C ALA A 325 4.61 -9.82 -1.84
N LEU A 326 4.81 -9.23 -3.04
CA LEU A 326 5.97 -9.46 -3.88
C LEU A 326 7.25 -8.99 -3.18
N ASN A 327 7.24 -7.77 -2.61
CA ASN A 327 8.38 -7.23 -1.88
C ASN A 327 8.74 -8.08 -0.66
N THR A 328 7.73 -8.46 0.14
CA THR A 328 7.89 -9.34 1.31
C THR A 328 8.52 -10.69 0.90
N SER A 329 8.07 -11.26 -0.21
CA SER A 329 8.56 -12.56 -0.70
C SER A 329 9.99 -12.46 -1.27
N LEU A 330 10.35 -11.34 -1.92
CA LEU A 330 11.72 -11.08 -2.37
C LEU A 330 12.69 -10.88 -1.20
N GLU A 331 12.25 -10.20 -0.14
CA GLU A 331 13.03 -10.06 1.08
C GLU A 331 13.26 -11.42 1.75
N ASN A 332 12.25 -12.30 1.76
CA ASN A 332 12.40 -13.68 2.23
C ASN A 332 13.48 -14.44 1.44
N TYR A 333 13.40 -14.41 0.11
CA TYR A 333 14.42 -15.01 -0.77
C TYR A 333 15.82 -14.47 -0.45
N THR A 334 15.95 -13.15 -0.36
CA THR A 334 17.21 -12.47 -0.07
C THR A 334 17.78 -12.90 1.28
N LYS A 335 16.94 -13.00 2.31
CA LYS A 335 17.35 -13.44 3.65
C LYS A 335 17.79 -14.90 3.66
N ALA A 336 17.06 -15.78 2.98
CA ALA A 336 17.41 -17.20 2.87
C ALA A 336 18.77 -17.38 2.20
N MET A 337 18.99 -16.76 1.03
CA MET A 337 20.26 -16.82 0.31
C MET A 337 21.42 -16.23 1.11
N ARG A 338 21.23 -15.05 1.73
CA ARG A 338 22.25 -14.42 2.59
C ARG A 338 22.65 -15.29 3.76
N THR A 339 21.71 -16.01 4.37
CA THR A 339 21.99 -16.91 5.50
C THR A 339 22.98 -18.01 5.09
N HIS A 340 22.79 -18.61 3.91
CA HIS A 340 23.75 -19.58 3.36
C HIS A 340 25.10 -18.95 3.03
N PHE A 341 25.12 -17.76 2.43
CA PHE A 341 26.37 -17.06 2.10
C PHE A 341 27.15 -16.58 3.33
N PHE A 342 26.48 -16.28 4.44
CA PHE A 342 27.14 -15.95 5.71
C PHE A 342 27.85 -17.15 6.35
N GLN A 343 27.32 -18.37 6.17
CA GLN A 343 27.96 -19.59 6.64
C GLN A 343 29.28 -19.90 5.91
N LEU A 344 29.43 -19.38 4.69
CA LEU A 344 30.72 -19.34 4.03
C LEU A 344 31.54 -18.20 4.66
N ALA A 345 32.37 -18.53 5.65
CA ALA A 345 33.45 -17.63 6.08
C ALA A 345 34.19 -17.07 4.84
N ASP A 346 34.82 -15.88 4.96
CA ASP A 346 35.32 -14.97 3.88
C ASP A 346 35.98 -15.57 2.62
N ARG A 347 36.25 -16.88 2.54
CA ARG A 347 36.95 -17.55 1.44
C ARG A 347 36.40 -18.93 1.02
N LYS A 348 35.12 -19.23 1.23
CA LYS A 348 34.49 -20.43 0.63
C LYS A 348 33.45 -20.05 -0.42
N PHE A 349 33.33 -20.91 -1.44
CA PHE A 349 32.34 -20.86 -2.52
C PHE A 349 31.48 -22.13 -2.49
N PHE A 350 30.33 -22.11 -3.17
CA PHE A 350 29.51 -23.28 -3.41
C PHE A 350 29.84 -23.91 -4.77
N GLU A 351 29.81 -25.24 -4.85
CA GLU A 351 29.72 -25.93 -6.14
C GLU A 351 28.40 -25.56 -6.84
N GLU A 352 28.41 -25.51 -8.18
CA GLU A 352 27.26 -25.05 -8.97
C GLU A 352 25.97 -25.82 -8.65
N ALA A 353 26.07 -27.14 -8.51
CA ALA A 353 24.92 -27.98 -8.15
C ALA A 353 24.34 -27.63 -6.78
N LYS A 354 25.20 -27.33 -5.80
CA LYS A 354 24.75 -26.97 -4.44
C LYS A 354 24.15 -25.57 -4.42
N LEU A 355 24.75 -24.61 -5.13
CA LEU A 355 24.22 -23.26 -5.27
C LEU A 355 22.83 -23.29 -5.94
N GLN A 356 22.67 -24.11 -6.98
CA GLN A 356 21.38 -24.27 -7.66
C GLN A 356 20.32 -24.90 -6.75
N SER A 357 20.66 -25.92 -5.94
CA SER A 357 19.74 -26.53 -4.97
C SER A 357 19.27 -25.50 -3.92
N ILE A 358 20.20 -24.71 -3.35
CA ILE A 358 19.84 -23.66 -2.38
C ILE A 358 18.91 -22.63 -3.02
N HIS A 359 19.21 -22.20 -4.25
CA HIS A 359 18.37 -21.27 -4.99
C HIS A 359 16.96 -21.83 -5.25
N GLN A 360 16.84 -23.10 -5.64
CA GLN A 360 15.54 -23.74 -5.86
C GLN A 360 14.72 -23.84 -4.58
N GLU A 361 15.34 -24.22 -3.47
CA GLU A 361 14.71 -24.30 -2.15
C GLU A 361 14.21 -22.90 -1.70
N ALA A 362 15.07 -21.88 -1.77
CA ALA A 362 14.72 -20.51 -1.43
C ALA A 362 13.63 -19.92 -2.34
N THR A 363 13.66 -20.25 -3.63
CA THR A 363 12.64 -19.84 -4.61
C THR A 363 11.30 -20.48 -4.29
N SER A 364 11.28 -21.79 -4.02
CA SER A 364 10.06 -22.52 -3.66
C SER A 364 9.43 -21.94 -2.38
N ALA A 365 10.24 -21.70 -1.35
CA ALA A 365 9.78 -21.08 -0.11
C ALA A 365 9.20 -19.68 -0.33
N SER A 366 9.85 -18.85 -1.16
CA SER A 366 9.40 -17.49 -1.45
C SER A 366 8.13 -17.45 -2.29
N VAL A 367 7.99 -18.33 -3.29
CA VAL A 367 6.77 -18.46 -4.10
C VAL A 367 5.61 -19.01 -3.26
N LYS A 368 5.89 -19.95 -2.35
CA LYS A 368 4.90 -20.46 -1.41
C LYS A 368 4.43 -19.34 -0.48
N MET A 369 5.35 -18.59 0.12
CA MET A 369 5.02 -17.41 0.95
C MET A 369 4.16 -16.41 0.17
N PHE A 370 4.52 -16.09 -1.07
CA PHE A 370 3.72 -15.19 -1.90
C PHE A 370 2.30 -15.70 -2.11
N THR A 371 2.14 -17.00 -2.38
CA THR A 371 0.83 -17.65 -2.59
C THR A 371 0.00 -17.63 -1.30
N ASP A 372 0.62 -17.94 -0.16
CA ASP A 372 -0.03 -18.06 1.15
C ASP A 372 -0.47 -16.69 1.73
N ILE A 373 0.24 -15.59 1.40
CA ILE A 373 -0.17 -14.24 1.80
C ILE A 373 -1.53 -13.94 1.17
N LYS A 374 -2.53 -13.58 1.98
CA LYS A 374 -3.83 -13.13 1.47
C LYS A 374 -3.70 -11.77 0.77
N LYS A 375 -4.34 -11.62 -0.39
CA LYS A 375 -4.26 -10.47 -1.30
C LYS A 375 -5.65 -10.19 -1.87
N MET A 376 -5.89 -8.95 -2.32
CA MET A 376 -7.14 -8.62 -3.03
C MET A 376 -7.05 -8.92 -4.51
N GLY A 377 -8.08 -9.57 -5.04
CA GLY A 377 -8.15 -9.97 -6.44
C GLY A 377 -7.13 -11.06 -6.80
N ASN A 378 -7.14 -11.47 -8.07
CA ASN A 378 -6.23 -12.47 -8.60
C ASN A 378 -5.39 -11.88 -9.73
N LEU A 379 -4.12 -11.58 -9.46
CA LEU A 379 -3.18 -10.99 -10.41
C LEU A 379 -1.98 -11.94 -10.66
N PRO A 380 -2.14 -12.98 -11.52
CA PRO A 380 -1.12 -14.01 -11.73
C PRO A 380 0.21 -13.46 -12.29
N GLN A 381 0.19 -12.29 -12.94
CA GLN A 381 1.38 -11.62 -13.44
C GLN A 381 2.40 -11.30 -12.35
N PHE A 382 1.97 -11.09 -11.10
CA PHE A 382 2.90 -10.83 -9.99
C PHE A 382 3.70 -12.06 -9.58
N VAL A 383 3.14 -13.27 -9.72
CA VAL A 383 3.90 -14.52 -9.49
C VAL A 383 5.00 -14.68 -10.55
N ILE A 384 4.68 -14.34 -11.80
CA ILE A 384 5.65 -14.37 -12.91
C ILE A 384 6.76 -13.34 -12.64
N SER A 385 6.39 -12.11 -12.27
CA SER A 385 7.34 -11.04 -11.94
C SER A 385 8.23 -11.42 -10.74
N LEU A 386 7.67 -12.05 -9.71
CA LEU A 386 8.44 -12.55 -8.55
C LEU A 386 9.51 -13.54 -9.00
N LYS A 387 9.14 -14.56 -9.79
CA LYS A 387 10.09 -15.56 -10.30
C LYS A 387 11.17 -14.92 -11.16
N GLN A 388 10.82 -13.97 -12.03
CA GLN A 388 11.78 -13.24 -12.86
C GLN A 388 12.78 -12.43 -12.00
N LYS A 389 12.30 -11.68 -11.01
CA LYS A 389 13.16 -10.89 -10.11
C LYS A 389 14.06 -11.77 -9.25
N ILE A 390 13.58 -12.92 -8.80
CA ILE A 390 14.38 -13.91 -8.07
C ILE A 390 15.51 -14.46 -8.96
N GLU A 391 15.20 -14.83 -10.20
CA GLU A 391 16.18 -15.33 -11.17
C GLU A 391 17.23 -14.26 -11.54
N GLU A 392 16.80 -13.02 -11.73
CA GLU A 392 17.70 -11.89 -11.96
C GLU A 392 18.64 -11.67 -10.76
N GLN A 393 18.10 -11.63 -9.54
CA GLN A 393 18.91 -11.52 -8.31
C GLN A 393 19.86 -12.70 -8.14
N PHE A 394 19.43 -13.92 -8.48
CA PHE A 394 20.28 -15.10 -8.43
C PHE A 394 21.49 -14.96 -9.34
N ARG A 395 21.26 -14.56 -10.59
CA ARG A 395 22.30 -14.40 -11.61
C ARG A 395 23.26 -13.27 -11.28
N GLU A 396 22.71 -12.10 -10.95
CA GLU A 396 23.50 -10.86 -10.83
C GLU A 396 24.21 -10.73 -9.49
N VAL A 397 23.65 -11.28 -8.41
CA VAL A 397 24.23 -11.15 -7.07
C VAL A 397 24.95 -12.43 -6.69
N TYR A 398 24.23 -13.54 -6.55
CA TYR A 398 24.77 -14.74 -5.91
C TYR A 398 25.67 -15.55 -6.82
N ARG A 399 25.31 -15.72 -8.09
CA ARG A 399 26.12 -16.48 -9.05
C ARG A 399 27.42 -15.75 -9.39
N LYS A 400 27.35 -14.43 -9.61
CA LYS A 400 28.54 -13.59 -9.82
C LYS A 400 29.45 -13.57 -8.59
N ASP A 401 28.91 -13.34 -7.38
CA ASP A 401 29.71 -13.39 -6.15
C ASP A 401 30.39 -14.76 -5.98
N ASN A 402 29.64 -15.86 -6.21
CA ASN A 402 30.20 -17.19 -6.13
C ASN A 402 31.32 -17.44 -7.16
N GLN A 403 31.16 -16.98 -8.41
CA GLN A 403 32.19 -17.04 -9.44
C GLN A 403 33.43 -16.22 -9.09
N SER A 404 33.25 -15.02 -8.52
CA SER A 404 34.36 -14.20 -8.03
C SER A 404 35.11 -14.87 -6.87
N ARG A 405 34.41 -15.55 -5.96
CA ARG A 405 35.06 -16.34 -4.89
C ARG A 405 35.84 -17.53 -5.43
N ILE A 406 35.30 -18.22 -6.45
CA ILE A 406 36.00 -19.32 -7.14
C ILE A 406 37.30 -18.81 -7.78
N SER A 407 37.25 -17.69 -8.51
CA SER A 407 38.43 -17.15 -9.19
C SER A 407 39.51 -16.69 -8.21
N VAL A 408 39.12 -16.05 -7.09
CA VAL A 408 40.05 -15.66 -6.01
C VAL A 408 40.70 -16.89 -5.37
N GLU A 409 39.93 -17.94 -5.08
CA GLU A 409 40.48 -19.16 -4.47
C GLU A 409 41.41 -19.92 -5.43
N LYS A 410 41.09 -19.94 -6.72
CA LYS A 410 41.96 -20.53 -7.75
C LYS A 410 43.29 -19.77 -7.85
N ALA A 411 43.25 -18.43 -7.93
CA ALA A 411 44.45 -17.59 -7.96
C ALA A 411 45.30 -17.74 -6.69
N ARG A 412 44.68 -17.94 -5.53
CA ARG A 412 45.38 -18.22 -4.27
C ARG A 412 46.15 -19.54 -4.34
N LYS A 413 45.51 -20.62 -4.79
CA LYS A 413 46.16 -21.93 -4.94
C LYS A 413 47.29 -21.89 -5.96
N GLU A 414 47.10 -21.21 -7.09
CA GLU A 414 48.15 -21.02 -8.09
C GLU A 414 49.36 -20.27 -7.53
N LYS A 415 49.16 -19.23 -6.71
CA LYS A 415 50.24 -18.54 -6.00
C LYS A 415 50.95 -19.44 -4.99
N GLU A 416 50.20 -20.20 -4.18
CA GLU A 416 50.77 -21.13 -3.21
C GLU A 416 51.58 -22.25 -3.89
N GLU A 417 51.14 -22.76 -5.04
CA GLU A 417 51.90 -23.73 -5.84
C GLU A 417 53.15 -23.12 -6.48
N ALA A 418 53.06 -21.90 -7.03
CA ALA A 418 54.20 -21.21 -7.61
C ALA A 418 55.29 -20.91 -6.55
N GLU A 419 54.88 -20.49 -5.35
CA GLU A 419 55.76 -20.29 -4.19
C GLU A 419 56.47 -21.60 -3.82
N ARG A 420 55.73 -22.72 -3.72
CA ARG A 420 56.30 -24.04 -3.42
C ARG A 420 57.32 -24.48 -4.47
N ARG A 421 57.00 -24.33 -5.76
CA ARG A 421 57.91 -24.66 -6.87
C ARG A 421 59.19 -23.81 -6.81
N ARG A 422 59.06 -22.52 -6.47
CA ARG A 422 60.20 -21.62 -6.33
C ARG A 422 61.13 -22.03 -5.18
N ILE A 423 60.57 -22.37 -4.02
CA ILE A 423 61.33 -22.86 -2.86
C ILE A 423 62.05 -24.18 -3.21
N GLU A 424 61.38 -25.09 -3.92
CA GLU A 424 61.98 -26.36 -4.33
C GLU A 424 63.12 -26.17 -5.34
N GLN A 425 62.97 -25.25 -6.30
CA GLN A 425 64.05 -24.90 -7.23
C GLN A 425 65.25 -24.27 -6.53
N GLU A 426 65.04 -23.34 -5.59
CA GLU A 426 66.12 -22.76 -4.79
C GLU A 426 66.87 -23.81 -3.97
N LYS A 427 66.15 -24.81 -3.44
CA LYS A 427 66.77 -25.91 -2.69
C LYS A 427 67.63 -26.81 -3.58
N ARG A 428 67.12 -27.20 -4.76
CA ARG A 428 67.89 -28.01 -5.74
C ARG A 428 69.14 -27.28 -6.23
N ALA A 429 69.04 -25.98 -6.51
CA ALA A 429 70.18 -25.17 -6.95
C ALA A 429 71.29 -25.09 -5.88
N LYS A 430 70.92 -25.05 -4.58
CA LYS A 430 71.89 -25.10 -3.47
C LYS A 430 72.55 -26.48 -3.36
N GLU A 431 71.78 -27.57 -3.49
CA GLU A 431 72.31 -28.94 -3.45
C GLU A 431 73.30 -29.21 -4.62
N GLU A 432 73.02 -28.69 -5.83
CA GLU A 432 73.94 -28.78 -6.98
C GLU A 432 75.24 -27.97 -6.77
N GLN A 433 75.16 -26.78 -6.16
CA GLN A 433 76.36 -26.02 -5.79
C GLN A 433 77.21 -26.75 -4.75
N GLU A 434 76.60 -27.38 -3.75
CA GLU A 434 77.31 -28.17 -2.73
C GLU A 434 77.94 -29.45 -3.31
N ALA A 435 77.30 -30.09 -4.29
CA ALA A 435 77.85 -31.25 -5.01
C ALA A 435 79.05 -30.88 -5.89
N GLY A 436 78.97 -29.78 -6.65
CA GLY A 436 80.10 -29.29 -7.46
C GLY A 436 81.31 -28.83 -6.64
N THR A 437 81.09 -28.42 -5.39
CA THR A 437 82.19 -28.05 -4.47
C THR A 437 82.88 -29.29 -3.87
N ARG A 438 82.20 -30.45 -3.80
CA ARG A 438 82.79 -31.71 -3.34
C ARG A 438 83.67 -32.37 -4.42
N GLU A 439 83.29 -32.29 -5.69
CA GLU A 439 84.09 -32.84 -6.81
C GLU A 439 85.36 -32.02 -7.11
N GLY A 440 85.40 -30.74 -6.75
CA GLY A 440 86.60 -29.89 -6.88
C GLY A 440 87.67 -30.05 -5.79
N SER A 441 87.49 -30.99 -4.84
CA SER A 441 88.40 -31.20 -3.70
C SER A 441 89.27 -32.46 -3.78
N THR A 442 89.26 -33.15 -4.91
CA THR A 442 90.13 -34.30 -5.21
C THR A 442 90.70 -34.20 -6.61
N GLU A 443 91.56 -33.23 -6.87
CA GLU A 443 92.67 -33.37 -7.82
C GLU A 443 93.54 -32.09 -7.83
N ASN A 444 94.85 -32.32 -7.74
CA ASN A 444 95.97 -31.40 -8.01
C ASN A 444 96.53 -30.59 -6.85
N THR A 445 97.20 -31.31 -5.95
CA THR A 445 98.57 -30.96 -5.54
C THR A 445 99.55 -31.53 -6.56
N ASP A 446 100.29 -30.67 -7.28
CA ASP A 446 101.73 -30.85 -7.55
C ASP A 446 102.27 -29.72 -8.45
N GLY A 447 103.41 -29.15 -8.04
CA GLY A 447 104.31 -28.42 -8.94
C GLY A 447 104.72 -27.00 -8.54
N GLU A 448 105.43 -26.87 -7.43
CA GLU A 448 106.22 -25.66 -7.07
C GLU A 448 107.40 -25.43 -8.04
N ARG A 449 107.65 -24.15 -8.38
CA ARG A 449 108.99 -23.52 -8.54
C ARG A 449 108.81 -22.00 -8.68
N GLU A 450 109.10 -21.23 -7.62
CA GLU A 450 110.27 -20.35 -7.45
C GLU A 450 110.36 -19.22 -8.50
N GLU A 451 110.19 -17.94 -8.15
CA GLU A 451 111.21 -17.12 -7.46
C GLU A 451 110.64 -16.09 -6.45
N ARG A 452 111.39 -15.91 -5.36
CA ARG A 452 111.41 -14.79 -4.38
C ARG A 452 111.81 -13.49 -5.10
N GLU A 453 111.53 -12.26 -4.65
CA GLU A 453 111.94 -11.65 -3.38
C GLU A 453 111.49 -10.16 -3.36
N GLY A 454 111.44 -9.51 -2.19
CA GLY A 454 111.54 -8.04 -2.09
C GLY A 454 110.40 -7.31 -1.37
N ARG A 455 110.61 -7.01 -0.08
CA ARG A 455 109.74 -6.20 0.81
C ARG A 455 109.71 -4.71 0.45
N SER A 456 108.61 -4.08 0.89
CA SER A 456 108.50 -2.73 1.48
C SER A 456 108.24 -1.52 0.56
N GLY A 457 107.01 -0.99 0.69
CA GLY A 457 106.81 0.45 0.91
C GLY A 457 106.22 1.27 -0.26
N THR A 458 104.96 1.68 -0.09
CA THR A 458 104.39 3.04 -0.36
C THR A 458 103.04 3.00 -1.11
N GLN A 459 101.99 3.40 -0.37
CA GLN A 459 100.75 4.08 -0.79
C GLN A 459 100.56 4.45 -2.29
N LYS A 460 99.42 4.09 -2.89
CA LYS A 460 98.21 4.95 -3.15
C LYS A 460 97.41 4.51 -4.39
N ASN A 461 96.08 4.53 -4.21
CA ASN A 461 94.99 4.78 -5.17
C ASN A 461 94.85 3.90 -6.44
N GLY A 462 93.79 3.07 -6.46
CA GLY A 462 93.25 2.51 -7.71
C GLY A 462 91.89 1.80 -7.61
N GLY A 463 91.53 1.20 -6.47
CA GLY A 463 90.40 0.26 -6.40
C GLY A 463 88.98 0.83 -6.26
N SER A 464 88.80 2.15 -6.03
CA SER A 464 87.48 2.69 -5.65
C SER A 464 86.67 3.35 -6.78
N LYS A 465 87.26 3.59 -7.97
CA LYS A 465 86.55 4.25 -9.09
C LYS A 465 85.69 3.28 -9.91
N THR A 466 86.16 2.08 -10.18
CA THR A 466 85.47 1.12 -11.09
C THR A 466 84.21 0.50 -10.48
N HIS A 467 84.16 0.25 -9.17
CA HIS A 467 82.95 -0.28 -8.52
C HIS A 467 81.88 0.81 -8.33
N LYS A 468 82.28 2.04 -7.98
CA LYS A 468 81.36 3.17 -7.81
C LYS A 468 80.73 3.61 -9.14
N GLU A 469 81.53 3.70 -10.21
CA GLU A 469 81.03 4.04 -11.56
C GLU A 469 80.09 2.95 -12.12
N ARG A 470 80.33 1.67 -11.80
CA ARG A 470 79.43 0.57 -12.20
C ARG A 470 78.10 0.62 -11.44
N MET A 471 78.13 0.83 -10.13
CA MET A 471 76.93 0.93 -9.30
C MET A 471 76.09 2.17 -9.65
N GLU A 472 76.75 3.31 -9.96
CA GLU A 472 76.08 4.53 -10.42
C GLU A 472 75.46 4.36 -11.82
N ARG A 473 76.09 3.58 -12.71
CA ARG A 473 75.52 3.24 -14.03
C ARG A 473 74.30 2.33 -13.90
N GLU A 474 74.39 1.26 -13.10
CA GLU A 474 73.26 0.35 -12.84
C GLU A 474 72.07 1.07 -12.15
N MET A 475 72.34 1.99 -11.22
CA MET A 475 71.29 2.81 -10.59
C MET A 475 70.65 3.82 -11.54
N ARG A 476 71.42 4.38 -12.49
CA ARG A 476 70.87 5.24 -13.55
C ARG A 476 70.00 4.46 -14.53
N GLU A 477 70.47 3.30 -14.98
CA GLU A 477 69.71 2.43 -15.88
C GLU A 477 68.42 1.92 -15.22
N ARG A 478 68.47 1.56 -13.93
CA ARG A 478 67.28 1.14 -13.16
C ARG A 478 66.28 2.28 -12.99
N LYS A 479 66.74 3.51 -12.72
CA LYS A 479 65.87 4.70 -12.63
C LYS A 479 65.27 5.09 -13.98
N GLU A 480 66.01 4.94 -15.08
CA GLU A 480 65.47 5.18 -16.42
C GLU A 480 64.46 4.11 -16.83
N ALA A 481 64.71 2.84 -16.50
CA ALA A 481 63.76 1.75 -16.74
C ALA A 481 62.47 1.92 -15.92
N GLU A 482 62.59 2.31 -14.64
CA GLU A 482 61.44 2.60 -13.77
C GLU A 482 60.62 3.80 -14.28
N ARG A 483 61.30 4.86 -14.75
CA ARG A 483 60.63 6.02 -15.34
C ARG A 483 59.89 5.67 -16.63
N ARG A 484 60.49 4.86 -17.51
CA ARG A 484 59.83 4.38 -18.75
C ARG A 484 58.61 3.52 -18.45
N MET A 485 58.70 2.63 -17.46
CA MET A 485 57.58 1.76 -17.06
C MET A 485 56.42 2.57 -16.45
N LEU A 486 56.71 3.59 -15.64
CA LEU A 486 55.71 4.52 -15.11
C LEU A 486 55.03 5.36 -16.19
N GLU A 487 55.79 5.80 -17.19
CA GLU A 487 55.28 6.60 -18.31
C GLU A 487 54.40 5.76 -19.24
N GLU A 488 54.77 4.50 -19.47
CA GLU A 488 53.97 3.51 -20.21
C GLU A 488 52.67 3.16 -19.47
N GLN A 489 52.73 2.86 -18.15
CA GLN A 489 51.54 2.61 -17.32
C GLN A 489 50.60 3.82 -17.27
N ARG A 490 51.13 5.05 -17.27
CA ARG A 490 50.32 6.26 -17.32
C ARG A 490 49.60 6.39 -18.66
N ARG A 491 50.29 6.11 -19.77
CA ARG A 491 49.72 6.16 -21.12
C ARG A 491 48.63 5.11 -21.32
N GLU A 492 48.81 3.89 -20.81
CA GLU A 492 47.78 2.84 -20.85
C GLU A 492 46.54 3.22 -20.03
N ARG A 493 46.72 3.81 -18.83
CA ARG A 493 45.60 4.29 -18.00
C ARG A 493 44.83 5.43 -18.67
N GLU A 494 45.51 6.33 -19.38
CA GLU A 494 44.85 7.40 -20.14
C GLU A 494 44.05 6.85 -21.32
N ILE A 495 44.58 5.86 -22.04
CA ILE A 495 43.85 5.16 -23.13
C ILE A 495 42.64 4.40 -22.58
N GLN A 496 42.80 3.70 -21.45
CA GLN A 496 41.72 2.94 -20.81
C GLN A 496 40.59 3.86 -20.32
N ARG A 497 40.92 4.99 -19.67
CA ARG A 497 39.94 5.99 -19.26
C ARG A 497 39.21 6.64 -20.44
N GLY A 498 39.90 6.84 -21.56
CA GLY A 498 39.28 7.32 -22.81
C GLY A 498 38.22 6.34 -23.32
N ARG A 499 38.57 5.04 -23.40
CA ARG A 499 37.64 3.99 -23.84
C ARG A 499 36.42 3.85 -22.94
N GLU A 500 36.62 3.83 -21.62
CA GLU A 500 35.52 3.74 -20.65
C GLU A 500 34.57 4.94 -20.74
N LYS A 501 35.10 6.14 -21.01
CA LYS A 501 34.29 7.35 -21.17
C LYS A 501 33.47 7.32 -22.46
N ASP A 502 34.06 6.88 -23.57
CA ASP A 502 33.37 6.72 -24.85
C ASP A 502 32.29 5.63 -24.80
N GLU A 503 32.54 4.54 -24.06
CA GLU A 503 31.60 3.44 -23.88
C GLU A 503 30.43 3.84 -22.96
N ALA A 504 30.71 4.60 -21.89
CA ALA A 504 29.67 5.17 -21.03
C ALA A 504 28.80 6.20 -21.77
N GLU A 505 29.38 7.00 -22.67
CA GLU A 505 28.63 7.97 -23.47
C GLU A 505 27.73 7.28 -24.50
N ARG A 506 28.21 6.20 -25.16
CA ARG A 506 27.38 5.38 -26.06
C ARG A 506 26.22 4.71 -25.32
N ALA A 507 26.50 4.07 -24.18
CA ALA A 507 25.46 3.42 -23.38
C ALA A 507 24.40 4.42 -22.87
N ARG A 508 24.81 5.67 -22.58
CA ARG A 508 23.88 6.73 -22.20
C ARG A 508 22.99 7.14 -23.38
N ARG A 509 23.55 7.33 -24.58
CA ARG A 509 22.78 7.67 -25.78
C ARG A 509 21.78 6.56 -26.15
N GLU A 510 22.19 5.30 -26.08
CA GLU A 510 21.30 4.16 -26.34
C GLU A 510 20.13 4.09 -25.34
N ARG A 511 20.39 4.32 -24.04
CA ARG A 511 19.32 4.39 -23.03
C ARG A 511 18.37 5.56 -23.24
N GLU A 512 18.88 6.73 -23.61
CA GLU A 512 18.05 7.90 -23.92
C GLU A 512 17.16 7.62 -25.16
N GLU A 513 17.70 7.00 -26.22
CA GLU A 513 16.95 6.61 -27.42
C GLU A 513 15.90 5.51 -27.13
N GLU A 514 16.22 4.52 -26.30
CA GLU A 514 15.28 3.47 -25.88
C GLU A 514 14.14 4.05 -25.05
N THR A 515 14.46 4.93 -24.10
CA THR A 515 13.46 5.62 -23.27
C THR A 515 12.51 6.47 -24.14
N GLU A 516 13.05 7.15 -25.16
CA GLU A 516 12.25 7.94 -26.08
C GLU A 516 11.40 7.08 -27.02
N ARG A 517 11.90 5.93 -27.48
CA ARG A 517 11.10 4.94 -28.23
C ARG A 517 9.93 4.42 -27.40
N VAL A 518 10.18 4.03 -26.15
CA VAL A 518 9.15 3.53 -25.24
C VAL A 518 8.11 4.62 -24.95
N ARG A 519 8.54 5.87 -24.76
CA ARG A 519 7.62 7.01 -24.58
C ARG A 519 6.72 7.22 -25.81
N ARG A 520 7.28 7.16 -27.02
CA ARG A 520 6.51 7.28 -28.27
C ARG A 520 5.53 6.12 -28.47
N GLN A 521 5.92 4.89 -28.12
CA GLN A 521 5.01 3.73 -28.16
C GLN A 521 3.86 3.85 -27.15
N MET A 522 4.13 4.29 -25.92
CA MET A 522 3.09 4.54 -24.92
C MET A 522 2.13 5.64 -25.36
N GLU A 523 2.64 6.73 -25.96
CA GLU A 523 1.81 7.82 -26.47
C GLU A 523 0.93 7.37 -27.65
N GLN A 524 1.45 6.54 -28.56
CA GLN A 524 0.65 5.93 -29.63
C GLN A 524 -0.44 4.99 -29.09
N MET A 525 -0.11 4.12 -28.14
CA MET A 525 -1.12 3.25 -27.50
C MET A 525 -2.19 4.06 -26.77
N ARG A 526 -1.83 5.19 -26.13
CA ARG A 526 -2.79 6.06 -25.46
C ARG A 526 -3.76 6.69 -26.46
N LEU A 527 -3.23 7.25 -27.57
CA LEU A 527 -4.05 7.85 -28.62
C LEU A 527 -4.96 6.82 -29.31
N GLU A 528 -4.48 5.59 -29.52
CA GLU A 528 -5.30 4.52 -30.09
C GLU A 528 -6.40 4.06 -29.12
N SER A 529 -6.10 3.99 -27.81
CA SER A 529 -7.09 3.70 -26.78
C SER A 529 -8.16 4.78 -26.69
N GLU A 530 -7.76 6.06 -26.66
CA GLU A 530 -8.68 7.21 -26.65
C GLU A 530 -9.58 7.22 -27.89
N ARG A 531 -9.04 6.85 -29.06
CA ARG A 531 -9.82 6.75 -30.30
C ARG A 531 -10.84 5.61 -30.24
N ARG A 532 -10.44 4.42 -29.79
CA ARG A 532 -11.36 3.27 -29.63
C ARG A 532 -12.46 3.54 -28.61
N GLU A 533 -12.15 4.30 -27.57
CA GLU A 533 -13.13 4.70 -26.56
C GLU A 533 -14.16 5.68 -27.14
N ARG A 534 -13.72 6.67 -27.92
CA ARG A 534 -14.63 7.58 -28.64
C ARG A 534 -15.53 6.84 -29.63
N GLU A 535 -14.98 5.91 -30.41
CA GLU A 535 -15.74 5.08 -31.35
C GLU A 535 -16.82 4.25 -30.61
N ARG A 536 -16.49 3.67 -29.44
CA ARG A 536 -17.46 2.93 -28.61
C ARG A 536 -18.52 3.83 -27.98
N GLU A 537 -18.16 5.05 -27.57
CA GLU A 537 -19.11 6.00 -26.99
C GLU A 537 -20.10 6.52 -28.05
N GLU A 538 -19.63 6.77 -29.27
CA GLU A 538 -20.49 7.11 -30.41
C GLU A 538 -21.45 5.96 -30.75
N GLU A 539 -20.96 4.72 -30.82
CA GLU A 539 -21.81 3.54 -31.10
C GLU A 539 -22.86 3.32 -29.99
N ARG A 540 -22.50 3.60 -28.72
CA ARG A 540 -23.45 3.52 -27.60
C ARG A 540 -24.53 4.60 -27.70
N ARG A 541 -24.15 5.84 -28.03
CA ARG A 541 -25.09 6.96 -28.22
C ARG A 541 -26.04 6.71 -29.40
N GLU A 542 -25.56 6.06 -30.45
CA GLU A 542 -26.40 5.68 -31.59
C GLU A 542 -27.42 4.61 -31.20
N LYS A 543 -26.99 3.56 -30.50
CA LYS A 543 -27.90 2.53 -29.96
C LYS A 543 -28.93 3.08 -28.97
N GLU A 544 -28.53 4.03 -28.11
CA GLU A 544 -29.45 4.71 -27.20
C GLU A 544 -30.51 5.52 -27.96
N ARG A 545 -30.12 6.26 -29.00
CA ARG A 545 -31.06 7.00 -29.87
C ARG A 545 -32.03 6.06 -30.60
N GLU A 546 -31.54 4.93 -31.11
CA GLU A 546 -32.39 3.92 -31.77
C GLU A 546 -33.39 3.30 -30.78
N ALA A 547 -32.94 2.98 -29.56
CA ALA A 547 -33.81 2.45 -28.50
C ALA A 547 -34.88 3.46 -28.09
N GLU A 548 -34.52 4.74 -27.95
CA GLU A 548 -35.45 5.81 -27.61
C GLU A 548 -36.50 6.03 -28.71
N GLN A 549 -36.09 6.02 -29.98
CA GLN A 549 -37.03 6.08 -31.11
C GLN A 549 -37.97 4.87 -31.15
N LYS A 550 -37.47 3.67 -30.83
CA LYS A 550 -38.29 2.45 -30.78
C LYS A 550 -39.32 2.52 -29.65
N LEU A 551 -38.91 3.00 -28.48
CA LEU A 551 -39.80 3.20 -27.33
C LEU A 551 -40.88 4.25 -27.61
N GLN A 552 -40.53 5.37 -28.28
CA GLN A 552 -41.51 6.38 -28.69
C GLN A 552 -42.53 5.83 -29.71
N ARG A 553 -42.09 4.98 -30.65
CA ARG A 553 -42.99 4.31 -31.61
C ARG A 553 -43.93 3.33 -30.92
N GLU A 554 -43.46 2.55 -29.96
CA GLU A 554 -44.31 1.65 -29.17
C GLU A 554 -45.33 2.42 -28.32
N ARG A 555 -44.90 3.53 -27.70
CA ARG A 555 -45.79 4.39 -26.92
C ARG A 555 -46.92 4.98 -27.77
N ARG A 556 -46.61 5.49 -28.97
CA ARG A 556 -47.64 5.98 -29.90
C ARG A 556 -48.62 4.88 -30.32
N ARG A 557 -48.14 3.68 -30.62
CA ARG A 557 -49.01 2.54 -30.94
C ARG A 557 -49.94 2.15 -29.80
N ARG A 558 -49.45 2.25 -28.56
CA ARG A 558 -50.25 1.96 -27.36
C ARG A 558 -51.32 3.01 -27.13
N GLU A 559 -50.98 4.29 -27.29
CA GLU A 559 -51.92 5.42 -27.21
C GLU A 559 -53.00 5.33 -28.31
N GLU A 560 -52.62 4.96 -29.55
CA GLU A 560 -53.58 4.71 -30.64
C GLU A 560 -54.51 3.53 -30.35
N ALA A 561 -53.99 2.42 -29.83
CA ALA A 561 -54.78 1.25 -29.47
C ALA A 561 -55.74 1.53 -28.29
N GLU A 562 -55.31 2.31 -27.29
CA GLU A 562 -56.15 2.75 -26.18
C GLU A 562 -57.26 3.70 -26.66
N ALA A 563 -56.96 4.62 -27.58
CA ALA A 563 -57.97 5.48 -28.19
C ALA A 563 -59.00 4.68 -29.01
N GLU A 564 -58.57 3.68 -29.78
CA GLU A 564 -59.48 2.81 -30.53
C GLU A 564 -60.36 1.96 -29.60
N ALA A 565 -59.79 1.43 -28.51
CA ALA A 565 -60.53 0.68 -27.49
C ALA A 565 -61.57 1.56 -26.77
N ALA A 566 -61.20 2.79 -26.41
CA ALA A 566 -62.12 3.76 -25.80
C ALA A 566 -63.27 4.12 -26.75
N MET A 567 -62.98 4.30 -28.04
CA MET A 567 -63.99 4.58 -29.07
C MET A 567 -64.96 3.39 -29.26
N ARG A 568 -64.46 2.14 -29.22
CA ARG A 568 -65.30 0.93 -29.23
C ARG A 568 -66.18 0.80 -27.99
N MET A 569 -65.68 1.17 -26.81
CA MET A 569 -66.48 1.19 -25.57
C MET A 569 -67.60 2.23 -25.64
N PHE A 570 -67.35 3.39 -26.24
CA PHE A 570 -68.36 4.44 -26.40
C PHE A 570 -69.47 4.09 -27.41
N MET A 571 -69.22 3.14 -28.32
CA MET A 571 -70.18 2.69 -29.33
C MET A 571 -71.01 1.46 -28.93
N GLN A 572 -70.85 0.90 -27.72
CA GLN A 572 -71.72 -0.19 -27.27
C GLN A 572 -73.07 0.32 -26.73
N PRO A 573 -74.23 -0.17 -27.21
CA PRO A 573 -75.54 0.26 -26.73
C PRO A 573 -75.79 -0.21 -25.29
N SER A 574 -76.17 0.73 -24.42
CA SER A 574 -76.50 0.46 -23.02
C SER A 574 -77.71 -0.46 -22.89
N PHE A 575 -77.48 -1.75 -22.63
CA PHE A 575 -78.48 -2.64 -22.08
C PHE A 575 -78.14 -2.95 -20.62
N MET A 576 -78.94 -2.40 -19.71
CA MET A 576 -79.63 -3.14 -18.65
C MET A 576 -80.01 -2.21 -17.50
N GLN A 577 -81.27 -2.27 -17.07
CA GLN A 577 -81.58 -2.40 -15.65
C GLN A 577 -82.84 -3.28 -15.43
N PRO A 578 -82.83 -4.18 -14.44
CA PRO A 578 -84.02 -4.84 -13.92
C PRO A 578 -84.56 -4.11 -12.69
N SER A 579 -85.88 -3.97 -12.58
CA SER A 579 -86.55 -3.52 -11.36
C SER A 579 -87.67 -4.47 -10.96
N PHE A 580 -87.57 -4.89 -9.71
CA PHE A 580 -88.39 -5.87 -9.00
C PHE A 580 -89.44 -5.11 -8.17
N MET A 581 -90.73 -5.47 -8.30
CA MET A 581 -91.82 -5.44 -7.30
C MET A 581 -93.19 -5.08 -7.92
N GLY A 582 -94.20 -5.94 -7.71
CA GLY A 582 -95.61 -5.53 -7.87
C GLY A 582 -96.65 -6.64 -8.08
N ARG A 583 -97.05 -7.30 -6.97
CA ARG A 583 -98.39 -7.85 -6.63
C ARG A 583 -99.32 -8.52 -7.69
N ASN A 584 -99.64 -9.78 -7.38
CA ASN A 584 -100.97 -10.43 -7.27
C ASN A 584 -102.19 -9.96 -8.11
N GLY A 585 -102.76 -10.93 -8.83
CA GLY A 585 -104.18 -11.03 -9.22
C GLY A 585 -104.39 -12.24 -10.14
N ARG A 586 -104.71 -13.42 -9.60
CA ARG A 586 -106.03 -14.10 -9.59
C ARG A 586 -106.55 -14.63 -10.95
N ASN A 587 -106.89 -15.92 -10.87
CA ASN A 587 -107.99 -16.68 -11.49
C ASN A 587 -107.89 -17.23 -12.93
N GLU A 588 -107.86 -18.57 -12.95
CA GLU A 588 -108.80 -19.51 -13.60
C GLU A 588 -109.17 -19.32 -15.07
N GLY A 589 -108.95 -20.41 -15.84
CA GLY A 589 -109.41 -20.61 -17.22
C GLY A 589 -108.53 -21.62 -17.93
#